data_AF-A0A973HNH0-F1
#
_entry.id   AF-A0A973HNH0-F1
#
_cell.length_a   1.000
_cell.length_b   1.000
_cell.length_c   1.000
_cell.angle_alpha   90.00
_cell.angle_beta   90.00
_cell.angle_gamma   90.00
#
_symmetry.space_group_name_H-M   'P 1'
#
loop_
_entity.id
_entity.type
_entity.pdbx_description
1 polymer ?
#
loop_
_entity_poly.entity_id
_entity_poly.type
_entity_poly.pdbx_seq_one_letter_code
_entity_poly.pdbx_strand_id
1 'polypeptide(L)'
;MTTKKNKKMTCVQCGSTEFAKNLRTVDSNGQHGKGHLTIEAYNDPGALIFKGTKASKLRANVCTECGYVMFTVSKKDARDIGRIMNVKKEKKKTPKFKKDDKKEEKIKKNKIKKSIVKDAKKISDEEDKKN
;
A
#
# COMPACT_ATOMS: atom_id res chain seq x y z
N MET A 1 25.11 -9.97 -1.81
CA MET A 1 23.79 -10.23 -2.43
C MET A 1 22.73 -9.37 -1.74
N THR A 2 22.31 -8.24 -2.32
CA THR A 2 21.28 -7.38 -1.73
C THR A 2 19.89 -7.88 -2.11
N THR A 3 19.13 -8.39 -1.14
CA THR A 3 17.75 -8.84 -1.35
C THR A 3 16.84 -7.62 -1.59
N LYS A 4 16.35 -7.49 -2.84
CA LYS A 4 15.28 -6.51 -3.16
C LYS A 4 14.01 -6.92 -2.42
N LYS A 5 13.62 -6.13 -1.42
CA LYS A 5 12.38 -6.30 -0.67
C LYS A 5 11.20 -6.06 -1.62
N ASN A 6 10.55 -7.12 -2.12
CA ASN A 6 9.34 -7.00 -2.92
C ASN A 6 8.20 -6.51 -2.04
N LYS A 7 7.75 -5.27 -2.27
CA LYS A 7 6.57 -4.72 -1.60
C LYS A 7 5.34 -5.47 -2.11
N LYS A 8 4.77 -6.35 -1.28
CA LYS A 8 3.50 -7.01 -1.57
C LYS A 8 2.37 -5.97 -1.58
N MET A 9 1.46 -6.11 -2.52
CA MET A 9 0.23 -5.31 -2.62
C MET A 9 -0.77 -5.84 -1.60
N THR A 10 -1.46 -4.94 -0.90
CA THR A 10 -2.52 -5.25 0.07
C THR A 10 -3.81 -4.56 -0.37
N CYS A 11 -4.94 -5.22 -0.16
CA CYS A 11 -6.26 -4.66 -0.42
C CYS A 11 -6.55 -3.53 0.54
N VAL A 12 -6.98 -2.39 0.00
CA VAL A 12 -7.31 -1.20 0.80
C VAL A 12 -8.63 -1.36 1.56
N GLN A 13 -9.48 -2.30 1.16
CA GLN A 13 -10.77 -2.57 1.80
C GLN A 13 -10.66 -3.59 2.94
N CYS A 14 -10.08 -4.77 2.69
CA CYS A 14 -10.04 -5.87 3.68
C CYS A 14 -8.63 -6.23 4.18
N GLY A 15 -7.56 -5.62 3.66
CA GLY A 15 -6.18 -5.94 4.04
C GLY A 15 -5.58 -7.20 3.38
N SER A 16 -6.39 -8.00 2.67
CA SER A 16 -5.92 -9.21 1.97
C SER A 16 -4.76 -8.95 1.00
N THR A 17 -3.91 -9.95 0.79
CA THR A 17 -2.87 -9.93 -0.24
C THR A 17 -3.25 -10.70 -1.50
N GLU A 18 -4.43 -11.30 -1.54
CA GLU A 18 -4.89 -12.16 -2.62
C GLU A 18 -5.61 -11.36 -3.70
N PHE A 19 -5.09 -11.46 -4.93
CA PHE A 19 -5.58 -10.72 -6.09
C PHE A 19 -5.50 -11.54 -7.36
N ALA A 20 -6.58 -11.54 -8.15
CA ALA A 20 -6.54 -11.85 -9.57
C ALA A 20 -6.05 -10.61 -10.33
N LYS A 21 -4.88 -10.70 -10.99
CA LYS A 21 -4.15 -9.52 -11.52
C LYS A 21 -4.21 -9.40 -13.04
N ASN A 22 -4.05 -8.16 -13.52
CA ASN A 22 -3.91 -7.83 -14.94
C ASN A 22 -5.07 -8.32 -15.83
N LEU A 23 -6.29 -8.33 -15.27
CA LEU A 23 -7.47 -8.75 -16.00
C LEU A 23 -7.82 -7.72 -17.08
N ARG A 24 -8.32 -8.21 -18.22
CA ARG A 24 -8.86 -7.36 -19.28
C ARG A 24 -10.22 -6.83 -18.84
N THR A 25 -10.38 -5.52 -18.86
CA THR A 25 -11.66 -4.85 -18.66
C THR A 25 -12.34 -4.66 -20.00
N VAL A 26 -13.62 -5.06 -20.07
CA VAL A 26 -14.40 -5.05 -21.30
C VAL A 26 -15.52 -4.03 -21.14
N ASP A 27 -15.66 -3.17 -22.15
CA ASP A 27 -16.83 -2.32 -22.30
C ASP A 27 -17.81 -3.03 -23.24
N SER A 28 -19.10 -3.00 -22.89
CA SER A 28 -20.18 -3.68 -23.60
C SER A 28 -21.11 -2.63 -24.19
N ASN A 29 -20.77 -2.14 -25.39
CA ASN A 29 -21.46 -1.03 -26.05
C ASN A 29 -22.64 -1.47 -26.94
N GLY A 30 -23.49 -2.38 -26.46
CA GLY A 30 -24.65 -2.88 -27.22
C GLY A 30 -24.33 -4.01 -28.20
N GLN A 31 -25.40 -4.59 -28.77
CA GLN A 31 -25.50 -5.88 -29.47
C GLN A 31 -24.18 -6.38 -30.13
N HIS A 32 -23.46 -7.21 -29.40
CA HIS A 32 -22.33 -8.06 -29.85
C HIS A 32 -20.90 -7.46 -29.86
N GLY A 33 -20.69 -6.20 -29.44
CA GLY A 33 -19.36 -5.60 -29.33
C GLY A 33 -18.70 -5.79 -27.95
N LYS A 34 -17.53 -6.47 -27.90
CA LYS A 34 -16.65 -6.45 -26.71
C LYS A 34 -15.46 -5.50 -26.92
N GLY A 35 -15.61 -4.26 -26.47
CA GLY A 35 -14.54 -3.25 -26.48
C GLY A 35 -13.55 -3.40 -25.33
N HIS A 36 -12.42 -2.70 -25.38
CA HIS A 36 -11.62 -2.47 -24.17
C HIS A 36 -12.19 -1.28 -23.43
N LEU A 37 -12.42 -1.41 -22.12
CA LEU A 37 -12.71 -0.24 -21.29
C LEU A 37 -11.47 0.66 -21.27
N THR A 38 -11.66 1.95 -21.54
CA THR A 38 -10.58 2.94 -21.61
C THR A 38 -10.81 4.09 -20.62
N ILE A 39 -9.72 4.75 -20.22
CA ILE A 39 -9.75 6.02 -19.51
C ILE A 39 -9.23 7.10 -20.44
N GLU A 40 -9.89 8.26 -20.41
CA GLU A 40 -9.55 9.41 -21.24
C GLU A 40 -9.16 10.61 -20.37
N ALA A 41 -8.13 11.33 -20.82
CA ALA A 41 -7.73 12.60 -20.25
C ALA A 41 -7.79 13.68 -21.34
N TYR A 42 -8.48 14.77 -21.04
CA TYR A 42 -8.67 15.91 -21.91
C TYR A 42 -7.69 17.02 -21.53
N ASN A 43 -7.01 17.59 -22.53
CA ASN A 43 -5.99 18.62 -22.31
C ASN A 43 -6.60 19.98 -21.92
N ASP A 44 -7.74 20.32 -22.53
CA ASP A 44 -8.55 21.47 -22.16
C ASP A 44 -10.03 21.12 -22.41
N PRO A 45 -10.80 20.81 -21.36
CA PRO A 45 -12.22 20.49 -21.51
C PRO A 45 -13.08 21.70 -21.94
N GLY A 46 -12.53 22.93 -21.90
CA GLY A 46 -13.20 24.17 -22.30
C GLY A 46 -12.77 24.72 -23.66
N ALA A 47 -11.88 24.03 -24.39
CA ALA A 47 -11.44 24.50 -25.70
C ALA A 47 -12.53 24.32 -26.77
N LEU A 48 -12.82 25.39 -27.52
CA LEU A 48 -13.71 25.36 -28.70
C LEU A 48 -13.22 24.41 -29.81
N ILE A 49 -11.93 24.05 -29.80
CA ILE A 49 -11.33 23.07 -30.71
C ILE A 49 -10.65 22.01 -29.85
N PHE A 50 -11.08 20.75 -29.97
CA PHE A 50 -10.55 19.61 -29.20
C PHE A 50 -9.03 19.45 -29.42
N LYS A 51 -8.23 19.99 -28.49
CA LYS A 51 -6.77 19.88 -28.50
C LYS A 51 -6.31 18.55 -27.88
N GLY A 52 -6.69 17.45 -28.54
CA GLY A 52 -6.15 16.11 -28.31
C GLY A 52 -6.65 15.39 -27.06
N THR A 53 -7.12 14.16 -27.24
CA THR A 53 -7.50 13.24 -26.15
C THR A 53 -6.42 12.18 -25.97
N LYS A 54 -6.03 11.92 -24.71
CA LYS A 54 -5.19 10.77 -24.40
C LYS A 54 -6.04 9.65 -23.81
N ALA A 55 -6.26 8.61 -24.59
CA ALA A 55 -6.93 7.39 -24.16
C ALA A 55 -5.92 6.31 -23.74
N SER A 56 -6.25 5.54 -22.72
CA SER A 56 -5.48 4.36 -22.28
C SER A 56 -6.39 3.20 -21.94
N LYS A 57 -5.98 1.98 -22.31
CA LYS A 57 -6.69 0.74 -21.93
C LYS A 57 -6.56 0.50 -20.42
N LEU A 58 -7.67 0.18 -19.78
CA LEU A 58 -7.69 -0.21 -18.38
C LEU A 58 -7.33 -1.70 -18.21
N ARG A 59 -6.75 -2.00 -17.06
CA ARG A 59 -6.52 -3.35 -16.51
C ARG A 59 -7.06 -3.39 -15.10
N ALA A 60 -7.64 -4.51 -14.69
CA ALA A 60 -8.17 -4.67 -13.34
C ALA A 60 -7.33 -5.66 -12.52
N ASN A 61 -7.16 -5.34 -11.24
CA ASN A 61 -6.79 -6.31 -10.22
C ASN A 61 -7.99 -6.46 -9.27
N VAL A 62 -8.46 -7.67 -9.05
CA VAL A 62 -9.65 -7.96 -8.23
C VAL A 62 -9.20 -8.70 -6.98
N CYS A 63 -9.54 -8.18 -5.80
CA CYS A 63 -9.33 -8.88 -4.54
C CYS A 63 -10.27 -10.09 -4.49
N THR A 64 -9.71 -11.28 -4.30
CA THR A 64 -10.48 -12.53 -4.32
C THR A 64 -11.27 -12.78 -3.04
N GLU A 65 -10.94 -12.07 -1.96
CA GLU A 65 -11.67 -12.20 -0.69
C GLU A 65 -12.89 -11.28 -0.59
N CYS A 66 -12.75 -9.99 -0.94
CA CYS A 66 -13.83 -9.00 -0.75
C CYS A 66 -14.39 -8.42 -2.06
N GLY A 67 -13.87 -8.84 -3.23
CA GLY A 67 -14.34 -8.36 -4.53
C GLY A 67 -13.88 -6.94 -4.91
N TYR A 68 -13.08 -6.26 -4.08
CA TYR A 68 -12.56 -4.93 -4.41
C TYR A 68 -11.80 -4.91 -5.73
N VAL A 69 -12.18 -4.01 -6.65
CA VAL A 69 -11.58 -3.88 -7.98
C VAL A 69 -10.70 -2.64 -8.04
N MET A 70 -9.44 -2.82 -8.43
CA MET A 70 -8.51 -1.74 -8.68
C MET A 70 -8.17 -1.65 -10.17
N PHE A 71 -8.52 -0.52 -10.79
CA PHE A 71 -8.13 -0.23 -12.17
C PHE A 71 -6.73 0.36 -12.25
N THR A 72 -6.01 -0.03 -13.29
CA THR A 72 -4.64 0.39 -13.57
C THR A 72 -4.45 0.62 -15.06
N VAL A 73 -3.48 1.47 -15.39
CA VAL A 73 -2.98 1.69 -16.76
C VAL A 73 -1.48 1.42 -16.81
N SER A 74 -0.90 1.37 -18.02
CA SER A 74 0.55 1.23 -18.14
C SER A 74 1.28 2.41 -17.48
N LYS A 75 2.49 2.15 -16.97
CA LYS A 75 3.32 3.21 -16.37
C LYS A 75 3.63 4.36 -17.33
N LYS A 76 3.65 4.09 -18.64
CA LYS A 76 3.84 5.12 -19.66
C LYS A 76 2.59 5.98 -19.76
N ASP A 77 1.42 5.35 -19.90
CA ASP A 77 0.15 6.07 -20.06
C ASP A 77 -0.21 6.86 -18.80
N ALA A 78 0.03 6.32 -17.61
CA ALA A 78 -0.12 7.06 -16.36
C ALA A 78 0.73 8.35 -16.31
N ARG A 79 1.96 8.29 -16.85
CA ARG A 79 2.84 9.46 -16.92
C ARG A 79 2.35 10.46 -17.96
N ASP A 80 1.90 9.99 -19.11
CA ASP A 80 1.38 10.84 -20.18
C ASP A 80 0.10 11.55 -19.71
N ILE A 81 -0.84 10.83 -19.10
CA ILE A 81 -2.05 11.40 -18.46
C ILE A 81 -1.68 12.42 -17.38
N GLY A 82 -0.73 12.09 -16.49
CA GLY A 82 -0.31 13.01 -15.43
C GLY A 82 0.30 14.31 -15.94
N ARG A 83 0.95 14.30 -17.11
CA ARG A 83 1.46 15.53 -17.76
C ARG A 83 0.31 16.38 -18.32
N ILE A 84 -0.64 15.76 -19.00
CA ILE A 84 -1.81 16.45 -19.59
C ILE A 84 -2.65 17.10 -18.49
N MET A 85 -2.92 16.36 -17.42
CA MET A 85 -3.68 16.84 -16.27
C MET A 85 -2.89 17.80 -15.35
N ASN A 86 -1.67 18.20 -15.73
CA ASN A 86 -0.76 19.04 -14.95
C ASN A 86 -0.62 18.61 -13.47
N VAL A 87 -0.57 17.30 -13.22
CA VAL A 87 -0.49 16.74 -11.87
C VAL A 87 0.90 17.05 -11.31
N LYS A 88 0.96 18.01 -10.38
CA LYS A 88 2.19 18.34 -9.65
C LYS A 88 2.67 17.10 -8.92
N LYS A 89 3.91 16.69 -9.15
CA LYS A 89 4.54 15.63 -8.35
C LYS A 89 4.72 16.15 -6.94
N GLU A 90 3.82 15.80 -6.03
CA GLU A 90 4.08 15.99 -4.62
C GLU A 90 5.34 15.20 -4.27
N LYS A 91 6.37 15.92 -3.82
CA LYS A 91 7.57 15.29 -3.25
C LYS A 91 7.07 14.44 -2.10
N LYS A 92 7.15 13.11 -2.22
CA LYS A 92 6.88 12.20 -1.12
C LYS A 92 7.74 12.66 0.05
N LYS A 93 7.14 13.34 1.03
CA LYS A 93 7.74 13.46 2.36
C LYS A 93 7.78 12.02 2.84
N THR A 94 8.94 11.38 2.74
CA THR A 94 9.19 10.15 3.47
C THR A 94 8.78 10.44 4.91
N PRO A 95 7.82 9.70 5.49
CA PRO A 95 7.56 9.85 6.91
C PRO A 95 8.89 9.60 7.61
N LYS A 96 9.48 10.66 8.17
CA LYS A 96 10.62 10.54 9.06
C LYS A 96 10.08 9.75 10.24
N PHE A 97 10.31 8.44 10.23
CA PHE A 97 10.10 7.60 11.39
C PHE A 97 10.98 8.21 12.49
N LYS A 98 10.37 8.97 13.40
CA LYS A 98 11.07 9.51 14.56
C LYS A 98 11.65 8.30 15.29
N LYS A 99 12.95 8.30 15.54
CA LYS A 99 13.69 7.21 16.20
C LYS A 99 13.37 7.13 17.71
N ASP A 100 12.20 7.61 18.13
CA ASP A 100 11.91 7.87 19.53
C ASP A 100 11.23 6.65 20.20
N ASP A 101 10.57 5.80 19.41
CA ASP A 101 9.83 4.63 19.94
C ASP A 101 10.75 3.48 20.41
N LYS A 102 12.03 3.47 20.00
CA LYS A 102 13.00 2.44 20.47
C LYS A 102 13.49 2.66 21.91
N LYS A 103 13.20 3.82 22.52
CA LYS A 103 13.58 4.08 23.92
C LYS A 103 12.59 3.44 24.90
N GLU A 104 11.30 3.45 24.58
CA GLU A 104 10.25 2.95 25.46
C GLU A 104 10.26 1.41 25.60
N GLU A 105 10.48 0.69 24.50
CA GLU A 105 10.54 -0.77 24.55
C GLU A 105 11.77 -1.30 25.32
N LYS A 106 12.90 -0.57 25.26
CA LYS A 106 14.11 -0.89 26.05
C LYS A 106 13.91 -0.64 27.54
N ILE A 107 13.19 0.43 27.91
CA ILE A 107 12.90 0.74 29.32
C ILE A 107 11.98 -0.33 29.92
N LYS A 108 10.93 -0.76 29.19
CA LYS A 108 10.01 -1.81 29.66
C LYS A 108 10.72 -3.15 29.86
N LYS A 109 11.57 -3.57 28.91
CA LYS A 109 12.35 -4.82 29.02
C LYS A 109 13.34 -4.82 30.20
N ASN A 110 13.95 -3.69 30.51
CA ASN A 110 14.86 -3.59 31.67
C ASN A 110 14.12 -3.56 33.02
N LYS A 111 12.89 -3.03 33.07
CA LYS A 111 12.09 -3.00 34.30
C LYS A 111 11.63 -4.42 34.69
N ILE A 112 11.23 -5.23 33.71
CA ILE A 112 10.83 -6.63 33.91
C ILE A 112 12.02 -7.50 34.38
N LYS A 113 13.21 -7.32 33.80
CA LYS A 113 14.40 -8.07 34.27
C LYS A 113 14.77 -7.76 35.71
N LYS A 114 14.57 -6.51 36.17
CA LYS A 114 14.88 -6.11 37.55
C LYS A 114 13.89 -6.62 38.59
N SER A 115 12.62 -6.88 38.24
CA SER A 115 11.66 -7.47 39.19
C SER A 115 11.94 -8.95 39.40
N ILE A 116 12.17 -9.71 38.31
CA ILE A 116 12.43 -11.16 38.38
C ILE A 116 13.66 -11.49 39.25
N VAL A 117 14.73 -10.67 39.17
CA VAL A 117 15.93 -10.87 39.99
C VAL A 117 15.69 -10.58 41.48
N LYS A 118 14.78 -9.65 41.81
CA LYS A 118 14.43 -9.36 43.21
C LYS A 118 13.58 -10.47 43.82
N ASP A 119 12.67 -11.03 43.05
CA ASP A 119 11.81 -12.12 43.51
C ASP A 119 12.63 -13.41 43.71
N ALA A 120 13.60 -13.69 42.83
CA ALA A 120 14.52 -14.83 43.00
C ALA A 120 15.42 -14.73 44.23
N LYS A 121 15.86 -13.52 44.60
CA LYS A 121 16.69 -13.30 45.80
C LYS A 121 15.90 -13.45 47.10
N LYS A 122 14.60 -13.18 47.07
CA LYS A 122 13.73 -13.34 48.25
C LYS A 122 13.46 -14.81 48.57
N ILE A 123 13.51 -15.69 47.56
CA ILE A 123 13.30 -17.13 47.70
C ILE A 123 14.55 -17.81 48.29
N SER A 124 15.76 -17.36 47.94
CA SER A 124 16.99 -17.90 48.51
C SER A 124 17.21 -17.53 49.98
N ASP A 125 16.73 -16.36 50.41
CA ASP A 125 16.94 -15.86 51.78
C ASP A 125 15.94 -16.47 52.81
N GLU A 126 14.91 -17.19 52.35
CA GLU A 126 13.92 -17.89 53.20
C GLU A 126 14.26 -19.37 53.46
N GLU A 127 15.06 -20.00 52.60
CA GLU A 127 15.50 -21.40 52.79
C GLU A 127 16.62 -21.54 53.84
N ASP A 128 17.42 -20.49 54.08
CA ASP A 128 18.48 -20.47 55.10
C ASP A 128 17.97 -20.25 56.54
N LYS A 129 16.67 -19.99 56.75
CA LYS A 129 16.06 -19.79 58.09
C LYS A 129 15.27 -20.98 58.62
N LYS A 130 15.27 -22.11 57.91
CA LYS A 130 14.58 -23.36 58.30
C LYS A 130 15.52 -24.52 58.66
N ASN A 131 16.82 -24.27 58.78
CA ASN A 131 17.80 -25.18 59.36
C ASN A 131 18.40 -24.58 60.64
#